data_AF-A0A3M7CJX0-F1
#
_entry.id   AF-A0A3M7CJX0-F1
#
_cell.length_a   1.000
_cell.length_b   1.000
_cell.length_c   1.000
_cell.angle_alpha   90.00
_cell.angle_beta   90.00
_cell.angle_gamma   90.00
#
_symmetry.space_group_name_H-M   'P 1'
#
loop_
_entity.id
_entity.type
_entity.pdbx_description
1 polymer ?
#
loop_
_entity_poly.entity_id
_entity_poly.type
_entity_poly.pdbx_seq_one_letter_code
_entity_poly.pdbx_strand_id
1 'polypeptide(L)'
;MHAQTPAPKSLFLEISKIPILQPALIAIAFLRALIIVASLVLSVFSTTPIAARISVRANKVPDKLHCFNACYGVNRTIVEQTIHSFCASYDGVFLNKDGPAGTFRGIFADQEYTPKPNTAEKGKIHMQMLAQDDESCGTQIVPYSVCSDNFWVTINQCNCCKEDGKQGGIWHTPCLLFIYSPGWNGCIGS
;
A
#
# COMPACT_ATOMS: atom_id res chain seq x y z
N MET A 1 55.88 91.38 11.31
CA MET A 1 56.20 90.98 9.92
C MET A 1 56.50 89.48 9.92
N HIS A 2 55.98 88.79 8.91
CA HIS A 2 56.17 87.39 8.55
C HIS A 2 55.47 86.30 9.38
N ALA A 3 54.37 85.86 8.77
CA ALA A 3 53.70 84.59 8.91
C ALA A 3 54.46 83.47 8.16
N GLN A 4 54.31 82.21 8.59
CA GLN A 4 53.76 81.11 7.77
C GLN A 4 53.68 79.79 8.57
N THR A 5 52.45 79.27 8.56
CA THR A 5 51.85 77.99 9.02
C THR A 5 52.20 76.81 8.05
N PRO A 6 51.69 75.54 8.17
CA PRO A 6 50.88 74.87 9.22
C PRO A 6 51.09 73.32 9.47
N ALA A 7 50.34 72.82 10.48
CA ALA A 7 49.57 71.53 10.55
C ALA A 7 50.28 70.19 10.93
N PRO A 8 49.56 69.16 11.46
CA PRO A 8 48.10 69.00 11.57
C PRO A 8 47.53 68.63 12.97
N LYS A 9 46.20 68.66 13.01
CA LYS A 9 45.27 68.35 14.10
C LYS A 9 45.29 66.85 14.50
N SER A 10 45.19 66.54 15.79
CA SER A 10 44.47 65.35 16.29
C SER A 10 43.34 65.86 17.19
N LEU A 11 42.06 65.80 16.85
CA LEU A 11 41.26 64.63 16.47
C LEU A 11 41.28 63.55 17.57
N PHE A 12 40.66 63.86 18.70
CA PHE A 12 39.90 62.86 19.45
C PHE A 12 38.43 63.29 19.43
N LEU A 13 37.80 62.96 18.31
CA LEU A 13 36.36 62.83 18.22
C LEU A 13 35.95 61.63 19.10
N GLU A 14 34.76 61.75 19.69
CA GLU A 14 33.96 60.69 20.29
C GLU A 14 34.11 59.33 19.58
N ILE A 15 33.94 58.23 20.31
CA ILE A 15 33.15 57.08 19.83
C ILE A 15 32.82 56.18 21.03
N SER A 16 31.52 56.19 21.36
CA SER A 16 30.68 55.06 21.76
C SER A 16 31.12 54.22 22.98
N LYS A 17 30.40 54.25 24.11
CA LYS A 17 29.15 53.49 24.28
C LYS A 17 29.13 52.12 23.55
N ILE A 18 29.39 51.08 24.36
CA ILE A 18 28.75 49.75 24.35
C ILE A 18 29.32 48.79 23.26
N PRO A 19 29.54 47.48 23.57
CA PRO A 19 28.42 46.56 23.45
C PRO A 19 28.26 45.56 24.61
N ILE A 20 27.08 45.61 25.23
CA ILE A 20 26.39 44.55 25.97
C ILE A 20 25.86 43.50 24.94
N LEU A 21 26.47 43.43 23.75
CA LEU A 21 26.03 42.62 22.61
C LEU A 21 26.63 41.21 22.63
N GLN A 22 27.73 40.99 23.37
CA GLN A 22 28.38 39.68 23.44
C GLN A 22 27.59 38.60 24.21
N PRO A 23 26.98 38.85 25.39
CA PRO A 23 26.28 37.79 26.11
C PRO A 23 24.96 37.37 25.45
N ALA A 24 24.26 38.31 24.78
CA ALA A 24 22.99 38.03 24.11
C ALA A 24 23.16 37.16 22.85
N LEU A 25 24.21 37.40 22.04
CA LEU A 25 24.51 36.59 20.86
C LEU A 25 24.90 35.15 21.21
N ILE A 26 25.62 34.95 22.32
CA ILE A 26 26.00 33.61 22.81
C ILE A 26 24.76 32.85 23.30
N ALA A 27 23.88 33.49 24.07
CA ALA A 27 22.65 32.86 24.56
C ALA A 27 21.71 32.41 23.41
N ILE A 28 21.59 33.21 22.35
CA ILE A 28 20.76 32.88 21.18
C ILE A 28 21.36 31.70 20.39
N ALA A 29 22.69 31.61 20.28
CA ALA A 29 23.36 30.51 19.59
C ALA A 29 23.17 29.17 20.35
N PHE A 30 23.28 29.18 21.67
CA PHE A 30 23.02 27.99 22.51
C PHE A 30 21.56 27.55 22.44
N LEU A 31 20.60 28.48 22.43
CA LEU A 31 19.18 28.15 22.32
C LEU A 31 18.85 27.50 20.96
N ARG A 32 19.44 27.99 19.87
CA ARG A 32 19.27 27.41 18.53
C ARG A 32 19.88 26.01 18.43
N ALA A 33 21.04 25.77 19.02
CA ALA A 33 21.67 24.45 19.05
C ALA A 33 20.81 23.42 19.82
N LEU A 34 20.23 23.81 20.95
CA LEU A 34 19.31 22.97 21.73
C LEU A 34 18.04 22.60 20.96
N ILE A 35 17.46 23.54 20.21
CA ILE A 35 16.26 23.29 19.39
C ILE A 35 16.56 22.28 18.26
N ILE A 36 17.71 22.39 17.61
CA ILE A 36 18.12 21.48 16.53
C ILE A 36 18.35 20.05 17.06
N VAL A 37 19.01 19.90 18.21
CA VAL A 37 19.23 18.58 18.83
C VAL A 37 17.90 17.97 19.29
N ALA A 38 16.99 18.74 19.90
CA ALA A 38 15.68 18.25 20.30
C ALA A 38 14.84 17.78 19.10
N SER A 39 14.92 18.50 17.98
CA SER A 39 14.19 18.14 16.75
C SER A 39 14.73 16.86 16.11
N LEU A 40 16.05 16.64 16.18
CA LEU A 40 16.69 15.43 15.67
C LEU A 40 16.35 14.20 16.53
N VAL A 41 16.22 14.34 17.85
CA VAL A 41 15.83 13.24 18.74
C VAL A 41 14.35 12.84 18.55
N LEU A 42 13.45 13.80 18.32
CA LEU A 42 12.04 13.54 18.04
C LEU A 42 11.81 12.82 16.69
N SER A 43 12.73 12.96 15.73
CA SER A 43 12.67 12.28 14.43
C SER A 43 13.07 10.80 14.48
N VAL A 44 13.70 10.32 15.56
CA VAL A 44 14.19 8.93 15.66
C VAL A 44 13.20 8.00 16.38
N PHE A 45 12.18 8.55 17.07
CA PHE A 45 11.24 7.76 17.88
C PHE A 45 9.84 7.55 17.27
N SER A 46 9.58 8.00 16.04
CA SER A 46 8.28 7.82 15.37
C SER A 46 8.17 6.61 14.45
N THR A 47 9.09 5.64 14.56
CA THR A 47 8.92 4.30 14.00
C THR A 47 8.68 3.29 15.10
N THR A 48 7.51 3.35 15.74
CA THR A 48 6.98 2.16 16.42
C THR A 48 6.70 1.11 15.35
N PRO A 49 7.37 -0.06 15.33
CA PRO A 49 6.83 -1.18 14.61
C PRO A 49 5.56 -1.57 15.36
N ILE A 50 4.39 -1.43 14.71
CA ILE A 50 3.13 -2.00 15.20
C ILE A 50 3.24 -3.52 15.01
N ALA A 51 4.07 -4.14 15.84
CA ALA A 51 4.17 -5.58 15.96
C ALA A 51 3.21 -6.01 17.08
N ALA A 52 2.05 -6.50 16.65
CA ALA A 52 1.16 -7.43 17.32
C ALA A 52 0.67 -7.09 18.75
N ARG A 53 -0.61 -6.70 18.84
CA ARG A 53 -1.55 -7.27 19.83
C ARG A 53 -2.96 -7.31 19.24
N ILE A 54 -3.25 -8.27 18.36
CA ILE A 54 -4.65 -8.67 18.12
C ILE A 54 -5.03 -9.59 19.27
N SER A 55 -5.59 -8.97 20.30
CA SER A 55 -6.24 -9.64 21.42
C SER A 55 -7.31 -10.57 20.87
N VAL A 56 -7.20 -11.83 21.25
CA VAL A 56 -8.23 -12.85 21.17
C VAL A 56 -9.55 -12.27 21.68
N ARG A 57 -10.46 -11.94 20.76
CA ARG A 57 -11.88 -11.81 21.06
C ARG A 57 -12.63 -12.51 19.94
N ALA A 58 -13.16 -13.68 20.29
CA ALA A 58 -14.11 -14.43 19.52
C ALA A 58 -15.31 -13.53 19.18
N ASN A 59 -15.27 -12.95 17.99
CA ASN A 59 -16.43 -12.55 17.22
C ASN A 59 -16.22 -13.26 15.88
N LYS A 60 -17.21 -14.02 15.42
CA LYS A 60 -17.14 -14.74 14.14
C LYS A 60 -16.78 -13.75 13.03
N VAL A 61 -15.50 -13.70 12.68
CA VAL A 61 -14.99 -13.09 11.45
C VAL A 61 -15.60 -13.96 10.34
N PRO A 62 -16.27 -13.41 9.32
CA PRO A 62 -16.56 -14.21 8.13
C PRO A 62 -15.21 -14.80 7.68
N ASP A 63 -15.12 -16.11 7.49
CA ASP A 63 -13.84 -16.74 7.15
C ASP A 63 -13.20 -15.96 6.00
N LYS A 64 -12.02 -15.38 6.26
CA LYS A 64 -11.38 -14.46 5.30
C LYS A 64 -11.20 -15.14 3.95
N LEU A 65 -11.09 -16.46 3.95
CA LEU A 65 -11.09 -17.29 2.76
C LEU A 65 -12.34 -18.18 2.73
N HIS A 66 -13.10 -18.10 1.63
CA HIS A 66 -14.16 -19.04 1.30
C HIS A 66 -13.76 -19.83 0.05
N CYS A 67 -13.47 -21.13 0.19
CA CYS A 67 -13.14 -21.97 -0.95
C CYS A 67 -14.39 -22.48 -1.66
N PHE A 68 -14.42 -22.34 -2.99
CA PHE A 68 -15.44 -22.97 -3.79
C PHE A 68 -15.18 -24.47 -3.79
N ASN A 69 -16.08 -25.27 -3.21
CA ASN A 69 -16.06 -26.72 -3.39
C ASN A 69 -16.63 -27.06 -4.79
N ALA A 70 -15.96 -26.57 -5.82
CA ALA A 70 -16.43 -26.62 -7.19
C ALA A 70 -16.20 -28.00 -7.80
N CYS A 71 -17.14 -28.44 -8.66
CA CYS A 71 -17.05 -29.70 -9.40
C CYS A 71 -15.92 -29.69 -10.44
N TYR A 72 -15.44 -28.50 -10.79
CA TYR A 72 -14.42 -28.27 -11.78
C TYR A 72 -13.22 -27.61 -11.11
N GLY A 73 -12.03 -28.04 -11.48
CA GLY A 73 -10.79 -27.43 -11.03
C GLY A 73 -9.86 -27.28 -12.22
N VAL A 74 -8.98 -26.29 -12.18
CA VAL A 74 -8.10 -25.95 -13.31
C VAL A 74 -6.65 -26.28 -12.98
N ASN A 75 -5.89 -26.73 -13.99
CA ASN A 75 -4.45 -26.90 -13.89
C ASN A 75 -3.75 -25.62 -13.37
N ARG A 76 -2.78 -25.81 -12.46
CA ARG A 76 -2.11 -24.69 -11.76
C ARG A 76 -1.44 -23.71 -12.72
N THR A 77 -0.79 -24.21 -13.77
CA THR A 77 -0.07 -23.38 -14.73
C THR A 77 -1.02 -22.45 -15.49
N ILE A 78 -2.20 -22.94 -15.87
CA ILE A 78 -3.22 -22.11 -16.55
C ILE A 78 -3.71 -21.01 -15.62
N VAL A 79 -3.96 -21.35 -14.35
CA VAL A 79 -4.37 -20.38 -13.34
C VAL A 79 -3.29 -19.32 -13.09
N GLU A 80 -2.04 -19.74 -12.96
CA GLU A 80 -0.89 -18.85 -12.78
C GLU A 80 -0.75 -17.87 -13.95
N GLN A 81 -0.81 -18.35 -15.20
CA GLN A 81 -0.81 -17.50 -16.38
C GLN A 81 -1.98 -16.52 -16.40
N THR A 82 -3.16 -16.98 -15.98
CA THR A 82 -4.36 -16.14 -15.92
C THR A 82 -4.22 -15.04 -14.86
N ILE A 83 -3.68 -15.36 -13.68
CA ILE A 83 -3.40 -14.37 -12.63
C ILE A 83 -2.40 -13.33 -13.15
N HIS A 84 -1.31 -13.76 -13.78
CA HIS A 84 -0.31 -12.86 -14.34
C HIS A 84 -0.91 -11.91 -15.38
N SER A 85 -1.69 -12.44 -16.32
CA SER A 85 -2.36 -11.65 -17.36
C SER A 85 -3.35 -10.64 -16.76
N PHE A 86 -4.18 -11.10 -15.82
CA PHE A 86 -5.17 -10.26 -15.14
C PHE A 86 -4.50 -9.13 -14.36
N CYS A 87 -3.55 -9.47 -13.47
CA CYS A 87 -2.90 -8.49 -12.61
C CYS A 87 -2.02 -7.51 -13.39
N ALA A 88 -1.41 -7.93 -14.51
CA ALA A 88 -0.66 -7.03 -15.38
C ALA A 88 -1.57 -6.03 -16.11
N SER A 89 -2.77 -6.46 -16.50
CA SER A 89 -3.75 -5.61 -17.20
C SER A 89 -4.33 -4.49 -16.31
N TYR A 90 -4.26 -4.66 -14.99
CA TYR A 90 -4.83 -3.74 -14.01
C TYR A 90 -3.79 -3.20 -13.01
N ASP A 91 -2.51 -3.23 -13.36
CA ASP A 91 -1.45 -2.72 -12.49
C ASP A 91 -1.63 -1.22 -12.20
N GLY A 92 -1.68 -0.86 -10.92
CA GLY A 92 -1.86 0.51 -10.46
C GLY A 92 -3.30 1.01 -10.54
N VAL A 93 -4.29 0.14 -10.74
CA VAL A 93 -5.70 0.54 -10.78
C VAL A 93 -6.16 1.11 -9.44
N PHE A 94 -7.05 2.10 -9.49
CA PHE A 94 -7.68 2.70 -8.31
C PHE A 94 -9.06 2.08 -8.08
N LEU A 95 -9.27 1.47 -6.91
CA LEU A 95 -10.53 0.88 -6.49
C LEU A 95 -11.15 1.63 -5.31
N ASN A 96 -12.47 1.86 -5.33
CA ASN A 96 -13.21 2.50 -4.24
C ASN A 96 -14.63 1.94 -4.15
N LYS A 97 -15.17 1.78 -2.93
CA LYS A 97 -16.51 1.24 -2.67
C LYS A 97 -17.63 2.02 -3.35
N ASP A 98 -17.50 3.34 -3.37
CA ASP A 98 -18.51 4.27 -3.90
C ASP A 98 -18.45 4.34 -5.43
N GLY A 99 -17.37 3.80 -6.02
CA GLY A 99 -17.03 3.77 -7.44
C GLY A 99 -17.66 4.85 -8.32
N PRO A 100 -17.01 6.01 -8.50
CA PRO A 100 -17.18 6.82 -9.73
C PRO A 100 -15.91 7.66 -10.09
N ALA A 101 -15.99 8.44 -11.19
CA ALA A 101 -15.05 9.51 -11.59
C ALA A 101 -13.54 9.23 -11.36
N GLY A 102 -13.00 8.26 -12.08
CA GLY A 102 -11.57 7.91 -12.05
C GLY A 102 -11.21 6.72 -11.16
N THR A 103 -12.19 6.09 -10.50
CA THR A 103 -12.00 4.83 -9.75
C THR A 103 -13.03 3.78 -10.18
N PHE A 104 -12.68 2.49 -10.07
CA PHE A 104 -13.60 1.38 -10.30
C PHE A 104 -14.13 0.85 -8.97
N ARG A 105 -15.41 0.48 -8.90
CA ARG A 105 -15.91 -0.33 -7.78
C ARG A 105 -15.23 -1.71 -7.73
N GLY A 106 -14.93 -2.21 -8.91
CA GLY A 106 -14.16 -3.42 -9.10
C GLY A 106 -13.86 -3.67 -10.56
N ILE A 107 -12.95 -4.61 -10.77
CA ILE A 107 -12.48 -5.07 -12.07
C ILE A 107 -12.78 -6.56 -12.18
N PHE A 108 -13.05 -7.03 -13.38
CA PHE A 108 -13.26 -8.44 -13.63
C PHE A 108 -12.81 -8.79 -15.05
N ALA A 109 -12.40 -10.04 -15.22
CA ALA A 109 -12.11 -10.59 -16.53
C ALA A 109 -12.48 -12.07 -16.56
N ASP A 110 -12.87 -12.51 -17.74
CA ASP A 110 -13.05 -13.90 -18.07
C ASP A 110 -11.93 -14.32 -19.03
N GLN A 111 -11.23 -15.40 -18.70
CA GLN A 111 -10.24 -16.02 -19.58
C GLN A 111 -10.77 -17.36 -20.06
N GLU A 112 -10.92 -17.51 -21.37
CA GLU A 112 -11.23 -18.79 -21.99
C GLU A 112 -9.96 -19.55 -22.35
N TYR A 113 -10.02 -20.88 -22.27
CA TYR A 113 -8.97 -21.78 -22.71
C TYR A 113 -9.58 -23.11 -23.13
N THR A 114 -8.86 -23.91 -23.91
CA THR A 114 -9.31 -25.26 -24.28
C THR A 114 -8.84 -26.24 -23.21
N PRO A 115 -9.76 -26.88 -22.46
CA PRO A 115 -9.39 -27.94 -21.52
C PRO A 115 -8.72 -29.11 -22.22
N LYS A 116 -7.88 -29.84 -21.48
CA LYS A 116 -7.40 -31.13 -21.98
C LYS A 116 -8.59 -32.09 -22.14
N PRO A 117 -8.63 -32.91 -23.21
CA PRO A 117 -9.66 -33.94 -23.36
C PRO A 117 -9.73 -34.84 -22.11
N ASN A 118 -10.93 -35.31 -21.77
CA ASN A 118 -11.20 -36.21 -20.64
C ASN A 118 -10.83 -35.63 -19.25
N THR A 119 -10.84 -34.31 -19.10
CA THR A 119 -10.71 -33.64 -17.79
C THR A 119 -12.05 -33.07 -17.33
N ALA A 120 -12.19 -32.84 -16.03
CA ALA A 120 -13.31 -32.09 -15.45
C ALA A 120 -13.08 -30.57 -15.50
N GLU A 121 -12.20 -30.09 -16.37
CA GLU A 121 -11.93 -28.66 -16.52
C GLU A 121 -13.02 -27.98 -17.35
N LYS A 122 -13.46 -26.80 -16.90
CA LYS A 122 -14.23 -25.89 -17.75
C LYS A 122 -13.28 -24.88 -18.36
N GLY A 123 -13.40 -24.68 -19.67
CA GLY A 123 -12.56 -23.80 -20.47
C GLY A 123 -12.76 -22.31 -20.22
N LYS A 124 -13.18 -21.91 -19.01
CA LYS A 124 -13.42 -20.53 -18.63
C LYS A 124 -13.01 -20.29 -17.18
N ILE A 125 -12.19 -19.28 -16.94
CA ILE A 125 -11.77 -18.81 -15.63
C ILE A 125 -12.30 -17.39 -15.44
N HIS A 126 -13.01 -17.16 -14.34
CA HIS A 126 -13.42 -15.82 -13.93
C HIS A 126 -12.51 -15.32 -12.82
N MET A 127 -12.04 -14.08 -12.97
CA MET A 127 -11.31 -13.36 -11.94
C MET A 127 -11.96 -12.01 -11.70
N GLN A 128 -12.09 -11.63 -10.43
CA GLN A 128 -12.66 -10.36 -10.03
C GLN A 128 -11.95 -9.82 -8.79
N MET A 129 -11.81 -8.50 -8.74
CA MET A 129 -11.34 -7.76 -7.57
C MET A 129 -12.28 -6.59 -7.31
N LEU A 130 -12.76 -6.45 -6.08
CA LEU A 130 -13.72 -5.43 -5.66
C LEU A 130 -13.18 -4.65 -4.47
N ALA A 131 -13.48 -3.35 -4.39
CA ALA A 131 -13.39 -2.63 -3.13
C ALA A 131 -14.48 -3.12 -2.17
N GLN A 132 -14.12 -3.36 -0.91
CA GLN A 132 -15.11 -3.70 0.12
C GLN A 132 -15.89 -2.47 0.56
N ASP A 133 -17.12 -2.69 0.99
CA ASP A 133 -18.03 -1.66 1.47
C ASP A 133 -17.69 -1.26 2.92
N ASP A 134 -16.50 -0.69 3.10
CA ASP A 134 -15.97 -0.20 4.36
C ASP A 134 -15.48 1.25 4.17
N GLU A 135 -16.11 2.20 4.87
CA GLU A 135 -15.78 3.62 4.81
C GLU A 135 -14.33 3.92 5.27
N SER A 136 -13.73 3.07 6.09
CA SER A 136 -12.36 3.25 6.57
C SER A 136 -11.29 3.01 5.51
N CYS A 137 -11.64 2.33 4.42
CA CYS A 137 -10.69 1.93 3.39
C CYS A 137 -10.32 3.09 2.45
N GLY A 138 -11.26 3.96 2.10
CA GLY A 138 -11.03 4.97 1.06
C GLY A 138 -10.59 4.35 -0.29
N THR A 139 -9.92 5.14 -1.14
CA THR A 139 -9.43 4.67 -2.45
C THR A 139 -8.18 3.81 -2.31
N GLN A 140 -8.24 2.59 -2.84
CA GLN A 140 -7.14 1.63 -2.89
C GLN A 140 -6.37 1.77 -4.21
N ILE A 141 -5.04 1.88 -4.16
CA ILE A 141 -4.18 1.69 -5.33
C ILE A 141 -3.73 0.24 -5.32
N VAL A 142 -3.98 -0.51 -6.39
CA VAL A 142 -3.64 -1.93 -6.45
C VAL A 142 -2.47 -2.14 -7.40
N PRO A 143 -1.23 -2.23 -6.90
CA PRO A 143 -0.11 -2.67 -7.71
C PRO A 143 -0.23 -4.17 -8.02
N TYR A 144 0.48 -4.59 -9.06
CA TYR A 144 0.56 -5.97 -9.51
C TYR A 144 0.84 -6.97 -8.37
N SER A 145 1.79 -6.67 -7.48
CA SER A 145 2.14 -7.55 -6.37
C SER A 145 0.98 -7.78 -5.42
N VAL A 146 0.25 -6.72 -5.05
CA VAL A 146 -0.96 -6.84 -4.22
C VAL A 146 -2.02 -7.68 -4.92
N CYS A 147 -2.22 -7.50 -6.23
CA CYS A 147 -3.15 -8.34 -7.00
C CYS A 147 -2.73 -9.82 -6.98
N SER A 148 -1.50 -10.10 -7.41
CA SER A 148 -0.97 -11.46 -7.57
C SER A 148 -0.93 -12.21 -6.24
N ASP A 149 -0.35 -11.61 -5.19
CA ASP A 149 -0.15 -12.25 -3.89
C ASP A 149 -1.50 -12.61 -3.25
N ASN A 150 -2.52 -11.78 -3.41
CA ASN A 150 -3.84 -12.04 -2.86
C ASN A 150 -4.60 -13.14 -3.64
N PHE A 151 -4.44 -13.25 -4.96
CA PHE A 151 -5.00 -14.39 -5.69
C PHE A 151 -4.30 -15.71 -5.33
N TRP A 152 -2.99 -15.68 -5.06
CA TRP A 152 -2.25 -16.87 -4.63
C TRP A 152 -2.75 -17.46 -3.30
N VAL A 153 -3.36 -16.66 -2.43
CA VAL A 153 -3.99 -17.15 -1.19
C VAL A 153 -5.04 -18.22 -1.52
N THR A 154 -5.97 -17.90 -2.43
CA THR A 154 -7.02 -18.82 -2.85
C THR A 154 -6.43 -20.06 -3.53
N ILE A 155 -5.42 -19.91 -4.38
CA ILE A 155 -4.83 -21.05 -5.11
C ILE A 155 -4.11 -22.05 -4.21
N ASN A 156 -3.42 -21.54 -3.19
CA ASN A 156 -2.62 -22.38 -2.31
C ASN A 156 -3.47 -23.00 -1.19
N GLN A 157 -4.53 -22.33 -0.75
CA GLN A 157 -5.35 -22.79 0.36
C GLN A 157 -6.62 -23.53 -0.10
N CYS A 158 -7.20 -23.18 -1.25
CA CYS A 158 -8.33 -23.90 -1.82
C CYS A 158 -7.84 -25.07 -2.68
N ASN A 159 -8.21 -26.29 -2.28
CA ASN A 159 -7.66 -27.54 -2.80
C ASN A 159 -6.13 -27.66 -2.58
N CYS A 160 -5.69 -27.42 -1.33
CA CYS A 160 -4.27 -27.43 -0.92
C CYS A 160 -3.55 -28.77 -1.13
N CYS A 161 -4.29 -29.88 -1.19
CA CYS A 161 -3.71 -31.23 -1.28
C CYS A 161 -3.37 -31.66 -2.72
N LYS A 162 -3.67 -30.85 -3.73
CA LYS A 162 -3.39 -31.16 -5.14
C LYS A 162 -2.66 -30.03 -5.81
N GLU A 163 -1.68 -30.37 -6.64
CA GLU A 163 -1.02 -29.41 -7.51
C GLU A 163 -2.03 -28.84 -8.52
N ASP A 164 -2.77 -29.71 -9.21
CA ASP A 164 -3.80 -29.37 -10.18
C ASP A 164 -5.22 -29.42 -9.62
N GLY A 165 -6.16 -28.91 -10.41
CA GLY A 165 -7.58 -28.91 -10.06
C GLY A 165 -7.93 -27.78 -9.10
N LYS A 166 -7.35 -26.60 -9.27
CA LYS A 166 -7.64 -25.43 -8.42
C LYS A 166 -9.10 -25.04 -8.58
N GLN A 167 -9.85 -25.12 -7.48
CA GLN A 167 -11.31 -24.97 -7.46
C GLN A 167 -11.76 -23.52 -7.22
N GLY A 168 -10.83 -22.67 -6.79
CA GLY A 168 -11.08 -21.26 -6.54
C GLY A 168 -11.79 -20.95 -5.24
N GLY A 169 -12.21 -19.70 -5.11
CA GLY A 169 -12.74 -19.16 -3.88
C GLY A 169 -12.78 -17.63 -3.85
N ILE A 170 -13.23 -17.12 -2.71
CA ILE A 170 -13.33 -15.72 -2.35
C ILE A 170 -12.33 -15.44 -1.23
N TRP A 171 -11.46 -14.47 -1.44
CA TRP A 171 -10.51 -14.00 -0.44
C TRP A 171 -10.82 -12.55 -0.06
N HIS A 172 -11.02 -12.33 1.23
CA HIS A 172 -11.30 -11.04 1.84
C HIS A 172 -10.05 -10.51 2.54
N THR A 173 -9.56 -9.36 2.09
CA THR A 173 -8.72 -8.48 2.91
C THR A 173 -9.62 -7.49 3.66
N PRO A 174 -9.09 -6.57 4.47
CA PRO A 174 -9.94 -5.52 5.07
C PRO A 174 -10.63 -4.63 4.02
N CYS A 175 -9.96 -4.34 2.89
CA CYS A 175 -10.43 -3.32 1.94
C CYS A 175 -10.69 -3.82 0.53
N LEU A 176 -10.24 -5.04 0.20
CA LEU A 176 -10.39 -5.63 -1.12
C LEU A 176 -10.97 -7.04 -0.99
N LEU A 177 -11.73 -7.42 -2.01
CA LEU A 177 -12.28 -8.76 -2.16
C LEU A 177 -11.78 -9.32 -3.48
N PHE A 178 -11.25 -10.53 -3.46
CA PHE A 178 -10.70 -11.23 -4.61
C PHE A 178 -11.52 -12.49 -4.87
N ILE A 179 -11.98 -12.69 -6.10
CA ILE A 179 -12.73 -13.87 -6.52
C ILE A 179 -12.00 -14.53 -7.67
N TYR A 180 -11.68 -15.81 -7.52
CA TYR A 180 -11.26 -16.67 -8.61
C TYR A 180 -12.25 -17.84 -8.70
N SER A 181 -12.86 -18.01 -9.86
CA SER A 181 -13.84 -19.08 -10.11
C SER A 181 -13.54 -19.81 -11.41
N PRO A 182 -13.24 -21.12 -11.37
CA PRO A 182 -13.18 -21.96 -12.55
C PRO A 182 -14.62 -22.28 -13.01
N GLY A 183 -15.09 -21.59 -14.04
CA GLY A 183 -16.44 -21.72 -14.58
C GLY A 183 -17.50 -20.97 -13.77
N TRP A 184 -17.63 -19.66 -14.02
CA TRP A 184 -18.62 -18.78 -13.36
C TRP A 184 -20.07 -19.27 -13.43
N ASN A 185 -20.43 -20.05 -14.46
CA ASN A 185 -21.78 -20.58 -14.65
C ASN A 185 -22.11 -21.81 -13.76
N GLY A 186 -21.30 -22.07 -12.73
CA GLY A 186 -21.53 -23.13 -11.75
C GLY A 186 -21.30 -24.55 -12.30
N CYS A 187 -21.47 -25.53 -11.42
CA CYS A 187 -21.57 -26.93 -11.83
C CYS A 187 -22.82 -27.08 -12.70
N ILE A 188 -22.68 -27.17 -14.02
CA ILE A 188 -23.78 -27.65 -14.85
C ILE A 188 -23.90 -29.15 -14.57
N GLY A 189 -25.01 -29.51 -13.95
CA GLY A 189 -25.25 -30.78 -13.27
C GLY A 189 -24.86 -32.04 -14.03
N SER A 190 -24.36 -32.98 -13.23
CA SER A 190 -24.68 -34.41 -13.30
C SER A 190 -26.13 -34.69 -13.68
#